data_AF-A0A377B8I7-F1
#
_entry.id   AF-A0A377B8I7-F1
#
_cell.length_a   1.000
_cell.length_b   1.000
_cell.length_c   1.000
_cell.angle_alpha   90.00
_cell.angle_beta   90.00
_cell.angle_gamma   90.00
#
_symmetry.space_group_name_H-M   'P 1'
#
loop_
_entity.id
_entity.type
_entity.pdbx_description
1 polymer ?
#
loop_
_entity_poly.entity_id
_entity_poly.type
_entity_poly.pdbx_seq_one_letter_code
_entity_poly.pdbx_strand_id
1 'polypeptide(L)' 'MTPADFREFVFTIADKVGFARERIILGGDHLGPNCWQQENADVAMEKSVELVKEYVRAGFSKIHLDASMSCAGIPYR' A
#
# COMPACT_ATOMS: atom_id res chain seq x y z
N MET A 1 0.82 -7.69 7.98
CA MET A 1 2.25 -7.47 7.63
C MET A 1 2.38 -6.03 7.23
N THR A 2 3.39 -5.32 7.72
CA THR A 2 3.71 -3.98 7.20
C THR A 2 4.31 -4.11 5.80
N PRO A 3 4.42 -3.01 5.02
CA PRO A 3 5.10 -3.05 3.72
C PRO A 3 6.56 -3.54 3.82
N ALA A 4 7.27 -3.17 4.89
CA ALA A 4 8.64 -3.64 5.13
C ALA A 4 8.69 -5.15 5.38
N ASP A 5 7.78 -5.67 6.21
CA ASP A 5 7.69 -7.12 6.46
C ASP A 5 7.39 -7.90 5.17
N PHE A 6 6.50 -7.35 4.32
CA PHE A 6 6.16 -7.98 3.06
C PHE A 6 7.36 -8.05 2.10
N ARG A 7 8.16 -6.98 2.01
CA ARG A 7 9.41 -6.99 1.25
C ARG A 7 10.35 -8.09 1.73
N GLU A 8 10.62 -8.15 3.03
CA GLU A 8 11.54 -9.15 3.59
C GLU A 8 11.02 -10.58 3.40
N PHE A 9 9.70 -10.78 3.48
CA PHE A 9 9.08 -12.05 3.16
C PHE A 9 9.34 -12.48 1.71
N VAL A 10 9.12 -11.58 0.74
CA VAL A 10 9.39 -11.86 -0.68
C VAL A 10 10.87 -12.11 -0.92
N PHE A 11 11.75 -11.31 -0.32
CA PHE A 11 13.21 -11.48 -0.45
C PHE A 11 13.71 -12.78 0.17
N THR A 12 13.13 -13.22 1.28
CA THR A 12 13.45 -14.53 1.88
C THR A 12 13.10 -15.68 0.93
N ILE A 13 12.01 -15.56 0.17
CA ILE A 13 11.65 -16.56 -0.87
C ILE A 13 12.65 -16.48 -2.02
N ALA A 14 12.98 -15.28 -2.48
CA ALA A 14 13.91 -15.05 -3.59
C ALA A 14 15.29 -15.68 -3.30
N ASP A 15 15.83 -15.47 -2.10
CA ASP A 15 17.11 -16.06 -1.69
C ASP A 15 17.07 -17.60 -1.72
N LYS A 16 15.98 -18.21 -1.24
CA LYS A 16 15.82 -19.67 -1.23
C LYS A 16 15.80 -20.29 -2.62
N VAL A 17 15.29 -19.57 -3.61
CA VAL A 17 15.22 -20.03 -5.01
C VAL A 17 16.38 -19.51 -5.87
N GLY A 18 17.33 -18.76 -5.30
CA GLY A 18 18.45 -18.18 -6.01
C GLY A 18 18.05 -17.09 -7.02
N PHE A 19 16.97 -16.35 -6.75
CA PHE A 19 16.51 -15.26 -7.60
C PHE A 19 17.04 -13.91 -7.11
N ALA A 20 17.65 -13.16 -8.03
CA ALA A 20 18.27 -11.86 -7.73
C ALA A 20 17.21 -10.82 -7.31
N ARG A 21 17.38 -10.22 -6.13
CA ARG A 21 16.39 -9.31 -5.50
C ARG A 21 16.11 -8.06 -6.34
N GLU A 22 17.11 -7.55 -7.05
CA GLU A 22 17.05 -6.38 -7.93
C GLU A 22 16.14 -6.58 -9.15
N ARG A 23 15.79 -7.83 -9.49
CA ARG A 23 14.84 -8.16 -10.56
C ARG A 23 13.39 -8.17 -10.09
N ILE A 24 13.14 -7.95 -8.80
CA ILE A 24 11.81 -7.95 -8.20
C ILE A 24 11.26 -6.53 -8.19
N ILE A 25 10.05 -6.36 -8.72
CA ILE A 25 9.29 -5.11 -8.61
C ILE A 25 8.20 -5.32 -7.57
N LEU A 26 8.23 -4.51 -6.52
CA LEU A 26 7.19 -4.49 -5.49
C LEU A 26 6.17 -3.39 -5.81
N GLY A 27 4.89 -3.78 -5.85
CA GLY A 27 3.78 -2.91 -6.18
C GLY A 27 2.75 -2.80 -5.05
N GLY A 28 2.34 -1.57 -4.74
CA GLY A 28 1.16 -1.29 -3.93
C GLY A 28 -0.06 -1.18 -4.83
N ASP A 29 -1.15 -1.86 -4.45
CA ASP A 29 -2.38 -1.90 -5.21
C ASP A 29 -3.53 -1.23 -4.44
N HIS A 30 -4.38 -0.48 -5.14
CA HIS A 30 -5.50 0.28 -4.59
C HIS A 30 -5.14 1.04 -3.29
N LEU A 31 -4.01 1.75 -3.27
CA LEU A 31 -3.61 2.53 -2.10
C LEU A 31 -4.48 3.78 -1.99
N GLY A 32 -5.16 3.90 -0.87
CA GLY A 32 -6.11 4.98 -0.58
C GLY A 32 -7.04 4.60 0.58
N PRO A 33 -8.18 5.29 0.73
CA PRO A 33 -9.05 5.15 1.89
C PRO A 33 -9.93 3.88 1.87
N ASN A 34 -9.66 2.92 0.97
CA ASN A 34 -10.46 1.71 0.79
C ASN A 34 -10.73 0.96 2.11
N CYS A 35 -9.72 0.80 2.96
CA CYS A 35 -9.83 0.10 4.24
C CYS A 35 -10.54 0.93 5.33
N TRP A 36 -10.70 2.24 5.13
CA TRP A 36 -11.22 3.20 6.11
C TRP A 36 -12.45 3.95 5.59
N GLN A 37 -13.19 3.37 4.64
CA GLN A 37 -14.41 3.96 4.08
C GLN A 37 -15.49 4.28 5.13
N GLN A 38 -15.50 3.55 6.24
CA GLN A 38 -16.45 3.77 7.33
C GLN A 38 -16.08 4.95 8.24
N GLU A 39 -14.92 5.56 8.02
CA GLU A 39 -14.44 6.72 8.77
C GLU A 39 -14.73 8.01 7.99
N ASN A 40 -14.67 9.14 8.68
CA ASN A 40 -14.72 10.46 8.05
C ASN A 40 -13.54 10.61 7.07
N ALA A 41 -13.77 11.32 5.96
CA ALA A 41 -12.80 11.46 4.88
C ALA A 41 -11.43 11.97 5.34
N ASP A 42 -11.39 12.97 6.23
CA ASP A 42 -10.13 13.53 6.73
C ASP A 42 -9.28 12.48 7.46
N VAL A 43 -9.91 11.66 8.31
CA VAL A 43 -9.23 10.60 9.08
C VAL A 43 -8.80 9.46 8.16
N ALA A 44 -9.67 9.04 7.24
CA ALA A 44 -9.37 8.01 6.26
C ALA A 44 -8.20 8.42 5.36
N MET A 45 -8.14 9.69 4.97
CA MET A 45 -7.06 10.24 4.14
C MET A 45 -5.75 10.40 4.91
N GLU A 46 -5.77 10.79 6.19
CA GLU A 46 -4.56 10.82 7.02
C GLU A 46 -3.90 9.44 7.09
N LYS A 47 -4.69 8.40 7.34
CA LYS A 47 -4.23 7.01 7.33
C LYS A 47 -3.73 6.56 5.96
N SER A 48 -4.41 6.97 4.89
CA SER A 48 -4.01 6.67 3.51
C SER A 48 -2.67 7.30 3.14
N VAL A 49 -2.41 8.53 3.59
CA VAL A 49 -1.13 9.20 3.37
C VAL A 49 0.00 8.47 4.09
N GLU A 50 -0.19 8.08 5.35
CA GLU A 50 0.82 7.29 6.07
C GLU A 50 1.03 5.91 5.44
N LEU A 51 -0.04 5.23 5.01
CA LEU A 51 0.05 3.98 4.26
C LEU A 51 0.95 4.14 3.02
N VAL A 52 0.69 5.13 2.17
CA VAL A 52 1.51 5.37 0.97
C VAL A 52 2.96 5.66 1.35
N LYS A 53 3.21 6.45 2.40
CA LYS A 53 4.57 6.71 2.88
C LYS A 53 5.28 5.43 3.34
N GLU A 54 4.59 4.51 4.03
CA GLU A 54 5.17 3.24 4.42
C GLU A 54 5.54 2.36 3.23
N TYR A 55 4.69 2.29 2.19
CA TYR A 55 5.01 1.58 0.95
C TYR A 55 6.25 2.15 0.27
N VAL A 56 6.32 3.48 0.12
CA VAL A 56 7.47 4.16 -0.50
C VAL A 56 8.73 3.96 0.33
N ARG A 57 8.68 4.13 1.66
CA ARG A 57 9.83 3.90 2.57
C ARG A 57 10.30 2.45 2.56
N ALA A 58 9.40 1.49 2.36
CA ALA A 58 9.74 0.09 2.21
C ALA A 58 10.38 -0.24 0.84
N GLY A 59 10.35 0.66 -0.13
CA GLY A 59 10.97 0.47 -1.45
C GLY A 59 10.02 -0.08 -2.52
N PHE A 60 8.71 0.04 -2.33
CA PHE A 60 7.75 -0.23 -3.40
C PHE A 60 7.85 0.86 -4.47
N SER A 61 8.09 0.46 -5.71
CA SER A 61 8.35 1.37 -6.82
C SER A 61 7.17 1.53 -7.77
N LYS A 62 6.20 0.60 -7.73
CA LYS A 62 4.91 0.75 -8.41
C LYS A 62 3.83 1.09 -7.38
N ILE A 63 3.13 2.20 -7.58
CA ILE A 63 2.08 2.66 -6.66
C ILE A 63 0.80 2.93 -7.45
N HIS A 64 -0.26 2.17 -7.17
CA HIS A 64 -1.61 2.45 -7.67
C HIS A 64 -2.35 3.31 -6.63
N LEU A 65 -2.59 4.58 -6.97
CA LEU A 65 -3.36 5.49 -6.14
C LEU A 65 -4.83 5.42 -6.53
N ASP A 66 -5.67 5.01 -5.60
CA ASP A 66 -7.12 4.92 -5.79
C ASP A 66 -7.85 5.48 -4.56
N ALA A 67 -8.41 6.68 -4.74
CA ALA A 67 -9.27 7.35 -3.76
C ALA A 67 -10.67 7.62 -4.34
N SER A 68 -11.15 6.71 -5.20
CA SER A 68 -12.45 6.83 -5.88
C SER A 68 -13.66 6.46 -5.00
N MET A 69 -13.42 5.73 -3.90
CA MET A 69 -14.46 5.31 -2.96
C MET A 69 -14.92 6.46 -2.06
N SER A 70 -16.20 6.46 -1.69
CA SER A 70 -16.75 7.43 -0.74
C SER A 70 -16.48 7.01 0.70
N CYS A 71 -16.02 7.96 1.51
CA CYS A 71 -15.92 7.82 2.96
C CYS A 71 -17.24 8.14 3.67
N ALA A 72 -17.32 7.92 4.98
CA ALA A 72 -18.53 8.14 5.75
C ALA A 72 -19.04 9.58 5.61
N GLY A 73 -20.34 9.72 5.39
CA GLY A 73 -20.99 11.02 5.22
C GLY A 73 -20.80 11.66 3.84
N ILE A 74 -20.04 11.06 2.94
CA ILE A 74 -19.89 11.53 1.55
C ILE A 74 -20.76 10.68 0.62
N PRO A 75 -21.67 11.28 -0.18
CA PRO A 75 -22.43 10.54 -1.17
C PRO A 75 -21.54 10.03 -2.31
N TYR A 76 -21.80 8.81 -2.79
CA TYR A 76 -21.31 8.37 -4.10
C TYR A 76 -21.94 9.25 -5.19
N ARG A 77 -21.11 9.83 -6.05
CA ARG A 77 -21.54 10.53 -7.27
C ARG A 77 -21.73 9.56 -8.42
#